data_AF-A0A239F851-F1
#
_entry.id   AF-A0A239F851-F1
#
_cell.length_a   1.000
_cell.length_b   1.000
_cell.length_c   1.000
_cell.angle_alpha   90.00
_cell.angle_beta   90.00
_cell.angle_gamma   90.00
#
_symmetry.space_group_name_H-M   'P 1'
#
loop_
_entity.id
_entity.type
_entity.pdbx_description
1 polymer ?
#
loop_
_entity_poly.entity_id
_entity_poly.type
_entity_poly.pdbx_seq_one_letter_code
_entity_poly.pdbx_strand_id
1 'polypeptide(L)'
;MLLRLRAIAWALAVSIDQLAHIILAAPKYLILGGPVPDPDETISSKVGRMAVRGRRWALIAERVIDWLFERLGEAPGHCRRNIGR
;
A
#
# COMPACT_ATOMS: atom_id res chain seq x y z
N MET A 1 20.37 19.00 -4.59
CA MET A 1 19.29 19.34 -3.64
C MET A 1 17.95 18.71 -4.04
N LEU A 2 17.45 18.95 -5.26
CA LEU A 2 16.18 18.38 -5.79
C LEU A 2 16.05 16.86 -5.61
N LEU A 3 17.07 16.07 -5.96
CA LEU A 3 17.03 14.61 -5.79
C LEU A 3 16.88 14.18 -4.32
N ARG A 4 17.50 14.91 -3.39
CA ARG A 4 17.38 14.63 -1.94
C ARG A 4 16.00 14.99 -1.41
N LEU A 5 15.44 16.13 -1.85
CA LEU A 5 14.07 16.51 -1.52
C LEU A 5 13.06 15.49 -2.04
N ARG A 6 13.24 15.01 -3.28
CA ARG A 6 12.41 13.95 -3.84
C ARG A 6 12.50 12.66 -3.03
N ALA A 7 13.69 12.26 -2.60
CA ALA A 7 13.87 11.08 -1.75
C ALA A 7 13.17 11.23 -0.39
N ILE A 8 13.26 12.39 0.24
CA ILE A 8 12.56 12.67 1.51
C ILE A 8 11.03 12.67 1.30
N ALA A 9 10.53 13.34 0.26
CA ALA A 9 9.10 13.36 -0.03
C ALA A 9 8.56 11.94 -0.30
N TRP A 10 9.32 11.11 -1.00
CA TRP A 10 8.99 9.71 -1.22
C TRP A 10 8.96 8.91 0.10
N ALA A 11 10.00 9.03 0.93
CA ALA A 11 10.05 8.36 2.23
C ALA A 11 8.87 8.76 3.13
N LEU A 12 8.53 10.05 3.17
CA LEU A 12 7.35 10.54 3.89
C LEU A 12 6.05 9.92 3.37
N ALA A 13 5.88 9.85 2.05
CA ALA A 13 4.70 9.23 1.46
C ALA A 13 4.57 7.74 1.85
N VAL A 14 5.69 7.00 1.83
CA VAL A 14 5.72 5.60 2.27
C VAL A 14 5.37 5.47 3.76
N SER A 15 5.96 6.30 4.62
CA SER A 15 5.69 6.25 6.07
C SER A 15 4.23 6.62 6.40
N ILE A 16 3.63 7.57 5.67
CA ILE A 16 2.21 7.90 5.82
C ILE A 16 1.33 6.72 5.41
N ASP A 17 1.66 6.03 4.32
CA ASP A 17 0.91 4.87 3.85
C ASP A 17 1.01 3.68 4.83
N GLN A 18 2.19 3.43 5.38
CA GLN A 18 2.41 2.43 6.44
C GLN A 18 1.61 2.78 7.71
N LEU A 19 1.63 4.04 8.15
CA LEU A 19 0.83 4.48 9.29
C LEU A 19 -0.68 4.28 9.02
N ALA A 20 -1.15 4.66 7.84
CA ALA A 20 -2.54 4.46 7.44
C ALA A 20 -2.91 2.97 7.40
N HIS A 21 -2.02 2.10 6.93
CA HIS A 21 -2.21 0.65 6.99
C HIS A 21 -2.45 0.16 8.42
N ILE A 22 -1.58 0.55 9.36
CA ILE A 22 -1.72 0.17 10.77
C ILE A 22 -3.04 0.67 11.36
N ILE A 23 -3.40 1.94 11.12
CA ILE A 23 -4.65 2.52 11.62
C ILE A 23 -5.87 1.76 11.10
N LEU A 24 -5.86 1.34 9.83
CA LEU A 24 -6.98 0.58 9.24
C LEU A 24 -7.01 -0.89 9.67
N ALA A 25 -5.85 -1.50 9.89
CA ALA A 25 -5.72 -2.91 10.25
C ALA A 25 -5.93 -3.16 11.76
N ALA A 26 -5.58 -2.21 12.63
CA ALA A 26 -5.66 -2.36 14.07
C ALA A 26 -7.09 -2.66 14.58
N PRO A 27 -8.15 -1.95 14.15
CA PRO A 27 -9.52 -2.29 14.56
C PRO A 27 -9.91 -3.73 14.20
N LYS A 28 -9.51 -4.19 13.01
CA LYS A 28 -9.76 -5.57 12.59
C LYS A 28 -9.03 -6.56 13.49
N TYR A 29 -7.76 -6.31 13.82
CA TYR A 29 -6.99 -7.17 14.72
C TYR A 29 -7.62 -7.23 16.11
N LEU A 30 -8.04 -6.09 16.67
CA LEU A 30 -8.64 -6.02 18.00
C LEU A 30 -10.02 -6.71 18.07
N ILE A 31 -10.84 -6.58 17.02
CA ILE A 31 -12.25 -7.03 17.04
C ILE A 31 -12.39 -8.46 16.49
N LEU A 32 -11.71 -8.78 15.39
CA LEU A 32 -11.87 -10.04 14.66
C LEU A 32 -10.66 -10.98 14.79
N GLY A 33 -9.58 -10.52 15.42
CA GLY A 33 -8.32 -11.26 15.52
C GLY A 33 -7.57 -11.37 14.18
N GLY A 34 -6.70 -12.36 14.09
CA GLY A 34 -5.81 -12.60 12.95
C GLY A 34 -4.37 -12.20 13.23
N PRO A 35 -3.52 -12.12 12.18
CA PRO A 35 -2.14 -11.73 12.36
C PRO A 35 -2.02 -10.27 12.80
N VAL A 36 -1.02 -9.99 13.63
CA VAL A 36 -0.61 -8.63 13.97
C VAL A 36 -0.29 -7.86 12.67
N PRO A 37 -0.78 -6.62 12.52
CA PRO A 37 -0.42 -5.78 11.36
C PRO A 37 1.09 -5.59 11.27
N ASP A 38 1.64 -5.77 10.08
CA ASP A 38 3.07 -5.61 9.81
C ASP A 38 3.39 -4.10 9.63
N PRO A 39 4.27 -3.49 10.45
CA PRO A 39 4.61 -2.07 10.32
C PRO A 39 5.32 -1.73 9.01
N ASP A 40 5.97 -2.71 8.37
CA ASP A 40 6.64 -2.51 7.09
C ASP A 40 5.67 -2.63 5.90
N GLU A 41 4.43 -3.11 6.14
CA GLU A 41 3.39 -3.30 5.12
C GLU A 41 2.68 -1.99 4.75
N THR A 42 2.80 -1.60 3.48
CA THR A 42 2.01 -0.54 2.83
C THR A 42 0.58 -1.00 2.48
N ILE A 43 -0.36 -0.06 2.34
CA ILE A 43 -1.72 -0.36 1.86
C ILE A 43 -1.65 -0.94 0.45
N SER A 44 -0.83 -0.34 -0.42
CA SER A 44 -0.69 -0.80 -1.80
C SER A 44 -0.10 -2.21 -1.89
N SER A 45 0.89 -2.56 -1.06
CA SER A 45 1.43 -3.94 -1.05
C SER A 45 0.44 -4.95 -0.44
N LYS A 46 -0.34 -4.56 0.56
CA LYS A 46 -1.42 -5.39 1.11
C LYS A 46 -2.50 -5.66 0.07
N VAL A 47 -2.94 -4.62 -0.64
CA VAL A 47 -3.90 -4.72 -1.75
C VAL A 47 -3.34 -5.62 -2.85
N GLY A 48 -2.09 -5.40 -3.27
CA GLY A 48 -1.42 -6.26 -4.26
C GLY A 48 -1.39 -7.73 -3.85
N ARG A 49 -0.99 -8.04 -2.61
CA ARG A 49 -1.00 -9.42 -2.07
C ARG A 49 -2.39 -10.04 -2.13
N MET A 50 -3.43 -9.28 -1.77
CA MET A 50 -4.80 -9.80 -1.74
C MET A 50 -5.41 -9.93 -3.14
N ALA A 51 -5.02 -9.06 -4.07
CA ALA A 51 -5.37 -9.15 -5.47
C ALA A 51 -4.76 -10.40 -6.13
N VAL A 52 -3.48 -10.69 -5.87
CA VAL A 52 -2.83 -11.94 -6.30
C VAL A 52 -3.54 -13.17 -5.72
N ARG A 53 -4.05 -13.09 -4.49
CA ARG A 53 -4.88 -14.13 -3.87
C ARG A 53 -6.33 -14.16 -4.37
N GLY A 54 -6.70 -13.36 -5.37
CA GLY A 54 -8.02 -13.36 -6.00
C GLY A 54 -9.15 -12.74 -5.17
N ARG A 55 -8.84 -11.92 -4.16
CA ARG A 55 -9.87 -11.25 -3.36
C ARG A 55 -10.55 -10.15 -4.18
N ARG A 56 -11.86 -10.27 -4.42
CA ARG A 56 -12.64 -9.33 -5.25
C ARG A 56 -12.51 -7.86 -4.81
N TRP A 57 -12.60 -7.60 -3.50
CA TRP A 57 -12.43 -6.24 -2.98
C TRP A 57 -11.04 -5.67 -3.29
N ALA A 58 -10.02 -6.52 -3.26
CA ALA A 58 -8.64 -6.11 -3.51
C ALA A 58 -8.39 -5.86 -4.99
N LEU A 59 -9.02 -6.62 -5.90
CA LEU A 59 -8.96 -6.36 -7.34
C LEU A 59 -9.60 -5.01 -7.70
N ILE A 60 -10.69 -4.62 -7.02
CA ILE A 60 -11.32 -3.31 -7.20
C ILE A 60 -10.41 -2.21 -6.65
N ALA A 61 -9.92 -2.37 -5.42
CA ALA A 61 -9.03 -1.40 -4.78
C ALA A 61 -7.72 -1.21 -5.57
N GLU A 62 -7.12 -2.31 -6.04
CA GLU A 62 -5.92 -2.33 -6.88
C GLU A 62 -6.11 -1.45 -8.11
N ARG A 63 -7.23 -1.61 -8.82
CA ARG A 63 -7.51 -0.83 -10.03
C ARG A 63 -7.59 0.67 -9.75
N VAL A 64 -8.14 1.06 -8.61
CA VAL A 64 -8.23 2.48 -8.19
C VAL A 64 -6.86 3.03 -7.82
N ILE A 65 -6.07 2.27 -7.05
CA ILE A 65 -4.74 2.69 -6.61
C ILE A 65 -3.80 2.77 -7.81
N ASP A 66 -3.75 1.75 -8.66
CA ASP A 66 -2.89 1.74 -9.85
C ASP A 66 -3.24 2.91 -10.79
N TRP A 67 -4.53 3.19 -11.01
CA TRP A 67 -4.99 4.34 -11.81
C TRP A 67 -4.54 5.70 -11.25
N LEU A 68 -4.47 5.83 -9.92
CA LEU A 68 -4.01 7.04 -9.25
C LEU A 68 -2.50 7.21 -9.41
N PHE A 69 -1.73 6.15 -9.16
CA PHE A 69 -0.27 6.18 -9.26
C PHE A 69 0.21 6.38 -10.71
N GLU A 70 -0.49 5.79 -11.70
CA GLU A 70 -0.24 6.05 -13.12
C GLU A 70 -0.39 7.54 -13.47
N ARG A 71 -1.39 8.24 -12.89
CA ARG A 71 -1.56 9.70 -13.06
C ARG A 71 -0.48 10.52 -12.36
N LEU A 72 0.09 9.99 -11.29
CA LEU A 72 1.24 10.59 -10.61
C LEU A 72 2.57 10.30 -11.33
N GLY A 73 2.53 9.64 -12.49
CA GLY A 73 3.69 9.37 -13.33
C GLY A 73 4.44 8.10 -12.97
N GLU A 74 3.87 7.23 -12.14
CA GLU A 74 4.39 5.88 -11.97
C GLU A 74 4.06 4.97 -13.15
N ALA A 75 4.87 3.93 -13.34
CA ALA A 75 4.58 2.90 -14.32
C ALA A 75 3.40 2.00 -13.85
N PRO A 76 2.75 1.25 -14.75
CA PRO A 76 1.55 0.47 -14.43
C PRO A 76 1.75 -0.63 -13.38
N GLY A 77 0.68 -0.99 -12.68
CA GLY A 77 0.69 -2.10 -11.71
C GLY A 77 1.45 -1.80 -10.43
N HIS A 78 1.26 -0.61 -9.85
CA HIS A 78 1.92 -0.17 -8.62
C HIS A 78 1.76 -1.19 -7.49
N CYS A 79 0.53 -1.66 -7.24
CA CYS A 79 0.21 -2.56 -6.13
C CYS A 79 0.97 -3.90 -6.20
N ARG A 80 1.03 -4.53 -7.38
CA ARG A 80 1.67 -5.84 -7.54
C ARG A 80 3.19 -5.77 -7.55
N ARG A 81 3.77 -4.72 -8.14
CA ARG A 81 5.22 -4.60 -8.26
C ARG A 81 5.92 -4.32 -6.93
N ASN A 82 5.17 -3.78 -5.96
CA ASN A 82 5.68 -3.43 -4.64
C ASN A 82 5.30 -4.49 -3.58
N ILE A 83 4.89 -5.69 -3.99
CA ILE A 83 4.74 -6.81 -3.05
C ILE A 83 6.13 -7.28 -2.61
N GLY A 84 6.45 -7.12 -1.33
CA GLY A 84 7.69 -7.68 -0.72
C GLY A 84 8.97 -6.91 -1.04
N ARG A 85 8.85 -5.62 -1.39
CA ARG A 85 9.98 -4.67 -1.39
C ARG A 85 10.11 -3.98 -0.04
#